data_AF-A0A1V6AXA2-F1
#
_entry.id   AF-A0A1V6AXA2-F1
#
_cell.length_a   1.000
_cell.length_b   1.000
_cell.length_c   1.000
_cell.angle_alpha   90.00
_cell.angle_beta   90.00
_cell.angle_gamma   90.00
#
_symmetry.space_group_name_H-M   'P 1'
#
loop_
_entity.id
_entity.type
_entity.pdbx_description
1 polymer ?
#
loop_
_entity_poly.entity_id
_entity_poly.type
_entity_poly.pdbx_seq_one_letter_code
_entity_poly.pdbx_strand_id
1 'polypeptide(L)'
;MIDYIKQHERYVLDSLESHQEPDKLLELLAYHDKQISWMQHERLAHLITMLFVCLFFLLTFGFTMIHFTVPCILLTALLLVLTAAYVLHYYRLENSVQGWYSLSNKIRMKWFQIK
;
A
#
# COMPACT_ATOMS: atom_id res chain seq x y z
N MET A 1 1.08 10.23 4.45
CA MET A 1 1.77 9.09 3.79
C MET A 1 2.25 9.44 2.39
N ILE A 2 1.40 9.99 1.52
CA ILE A 2 1.77 10.31 0.12
C ILE A 2 2.85 11.41 0.00
N ASP A 3 2.84 12.41 0.87
CA ASP A 3 3.86 13.48 0.81
C ASP A 3 5.24 12.98 1.23
N TYR A 4 5.29 12.08 2.22
CA TYR A 4 6.52 11.38 2.61
C TYR A 4 7.06 10.54 1.46
N ILE A 5 6.16 9.86 0.73
CA ILE A 5 6.51 9.05 -0.45
C ILE A 5 7.19 9.90 -1.53
N LYS A 6 6.60 11.06 -1.85
CA LYS A 6 7.16 11.99 -2.83
C LYS A 6 8.46 12.65 -2.38
N GLN A 7 8.61 12.89 -1.07
CA GLN A 7 9.84 13.48 -0.53
C GLN A 7 10.99 12.48 -0.55
N HIS A 8 10.71 11.22 -0.20
CA HIS A 8 11.69 10.13 -0.31
C HIS A 8 12.07 9.85 -1.76
N GLU A 9 11.11 9.83 -2.68
CA GLU A 9 11.37 9.67 -4.12
C GLU A 9 12.29 10.77 -4.66
N ARG A 10 12.03 12.04 -4.31
CA ARG A 10 12.91 13.16 -4.69
C ARG A 10 14.31 13.02 -4.12
N TYR A 11 14.44 12.63 -2.85
CA TYR A 11 15.75 12.40 -2.22
C TYR A 11 16.56 11.29 -2.91
N VAL A 12 15.89 10.19 -3.27
CA VAL A 12 16.51 9.07 -3.98
C VAL A 12 16.94 9.47 -5.39
N LEU A 13 16.10 10.22 -6.12
CA LEU A 13 16.43 10.72 -7.46
C LEU A 13 17.60 11.70 -7.45
N ASP A 14 17.63 12.64 -6.50
CA ASP A 14 18.72 13.61 -6.34
C ASP A 14 20.05 12.90 -6.00
N SER A 15 19.99 11.87 -5.13
CA SER A 15 21.14 11.02 -4.81
C SER A 15 21.63 10.17 -5.99
N LEU A 16 20.73 9.81 -6.93
CA LEU A 16 21.06 9.08 -8.16
C LEU A 16 21.69 9.96 -9.25
N GLU A 17 21.43 11.27 -9.26
CA GLU A 17 22.00 12.22 -10.23
C GLU A 17 23.41 12.66 -9.85
N SER A 18 23.70 12.78 -8.56
CA SER A 18 25.07 12.88 -8.07
C SER A 18 25.80 11.57 -8.36
N HIS A 19 26.93 11.60 -9.07
CA HIS A 19 27.77 10.42 -9.33
C HIS A 19 28.30 9.84 -8.00
N GLN A 20 27.52 8.98 -7.35
CA GLN A 20 27.86 8.37 -6.07
C GLN A 20 28.62 7.06 -6.28
N GLU A 21 29.57 6.81 -5.39
CA GLU A 21 30.28 5.54 -5.32
C GLU A 21 29.32 4.36 -5.12
N PRO A 22 29.63 3.19 -5.69
CA PRO A 22 28.75 2.01 -5.69
C PRO A 22 28.33 1.57 -4.28
N ASP A 23 29.16 1.81 -3.25
CA ASP A 23 28.86 1.49 -1.85
C ASP A 23 27.76 2.37 -1.26
N LYS A 24 27.72 3.67 -1.59
CA LYS A 24 26.65 4.58 -1.15
C LYS A 24 25.31 4.26 -1.81
N LEU A 25 25.35 3.81 -3.07
CA LEU A 25 24.16 3.37 -3.78
C LEU A 25 23.54 2.12 -3.14
N LEU A 26 24.38 1.23 -2.61
CA LEU A 26 23.97 0.01 -1.92
C LEU A 26 23.32 0.32 -0.56
N GLU A 27 23.87 1.28 0.18
CA GLU A 27 23.28 1.79 1.43
C GLU A 27 21.90 2.46 1.18
N LEU A 28 21.80 3.28 0.12
CA LEU A 28 20.54 3.90 -0.28
C LEU A 28 19.48 2.85 -0.67
N LEU A 29 19.88 1.82 -1.41
CA LEU A 29 19.00 0.71 -1.79
C LEU A 29 18.53 -0.05 -0.55
N ALA A 30 19.44 -0.38 0.38
CA ALA A 30 19.08 -1.06 1.63
C ALA A 30 18.09 -0.24 2.48
N TYR A 31 18.27 1.08 2.54
CA TYR A 31 17.33 1.98 3.21
C TYR A 31 15.97 2.00 2.51
N HIS A 32 15.94 2.11 1.17
CA HIS A 32 14.70 2.10 0.40
C HIS A 32 13.93 0.78 0.54
N ASP A 33 14.62 -0.36 0.48
CA ASP A 33 14.00 -1.69 0.63
C ASP A 33 13.41 -1.87 2.04
N LYS A 34 14.04 -1.30 3.07
CA LYS A 34 13.46 -1.27 4.44
C LYS A 34 12.17 -0.47 4.49
N GLN A 35 12.12 0.69 3.83
CA GLN A 35 10.90 1.52 3.74
C GLN A 35 9.79 0.78 3.00
N ILE A 36 10.12 0.07 1.91
CA ILE A 36 9.18 -0.79 1.19
C ILE A 36 8.62 -1.85 2.14
N SER A 37 9.47 -2.56 2.90
CA SER A 37 9.06 -3.60 3.86
C SER A 37 8.06 -3.08 4.90
N TRP A 38 8.27 -1.89 5.45
CA TRP A 38 7.33 -1.25 6.37
C TRP A 38 5.95 -1.01 5.72
N MET A 39 5.94 -0.50 4.49
CA MET A 39 4.71 -0.32 3.72
C MET A 39 4.03 -1.67 3.42
N GLN A 40 4.78 -2.76 3.22
CA GLN A 40 4.19 -4.10 3.08
C GLN A 40 3.45 -4.53 4.36
N HIS A 41 4.04 -4.26 5.53
CA HIS A 41 3.44 -4.63 6.82
C HIS A 41 2.12 -3.89 7.06
N GLU A 42 2.08 -2.59 6.78
CA GLU A 42 0.86 -1.79 6.87
C GLU A 42 -0.23 -2.28 5.90
N ARG A 43 0.13 -2.61 4.66
CA ARG A 43 -0.80 -3.21 3.69
C ARG A 43 -1.38 -4.53 4.18
N LEU A 44 -0.58 -5.38 4.81
CA LEU A 44 -1.07 -6.65 5.35
C LEU A 44 -2.11 -6.41 6.45
N ALA A 45 -1.87 -5.45 7.34
CA ALA A 45 -2.86 -5.08 8.37
C ALA A 45 -4.16 -4.53 7.75
N HIS A 46 -4.07 -3.69 6.71
CA HIS A 46 -5.24 -3.23 5.97
C HIS A 46 -6.00 -4.35 5.26
N LEU A 47 -5.28 -5.31 4.66
CA LEU A 47 -5.87 -6.46 3.98
C LEU A 47 -6.63 -7.34 4.97
N ILE A 48 -6.04 -7.65 6.13
CA ILE A 48 -6.69 -8.42 7.19
C ILE A 48 -7.94 -7.69 7.69
N THR A 49 -7.84 -6.39 7.93
CA THR A 49 -8.98 -5.58 8.40
C THR A 49 -10.09 -5.57 7.35
N MET A 50 -9.76 -5.38 6.07
CA MET A 50 -10.72 -5.42 4.95
C MET A 50 -11.39 -6.80 4.84
N LEU A 51 -10.64 -7.88 5.03
CA LEU A 51 -11.17 -9.25 5.01
C LEU A 51 -12.27 -9.41 6.06
N PHE A 52 -12.04 -8.95 7.30
CA PHE A 52 -13.05 -9.01 8.36
C PHE A 52 -14.26 -8.12 8.06
N VAL A 53 -14.05 -6.90 7.57
CA VAL A 53 -15.16 -5.99 7.19
C VAL A 53 -16.02 -6.63 6.09
N CYS A 54 -15.40 -7.22 5.07
CA CYS A 54 -16.09 -7.90 3.97
C CYS A 54 -16.81 -9.17 4.45
N LEU A 55 -16.19 -9.93 5.36
CA LEU A 55 -16.81 -11.11 5.98
C LEU A 55 -18.06 -10.72 6.79
N PHE A 56 -17.98 -9.69 7.63
CA PHE A 56 -19.13 -9.21 8.39
C PHE A 56 -20.22 -8.64 7.48
N PHE A 57 -19.85 -7.96 6.40
CA PHE A 57 -20.78 -7.53 5.37
C PHE A 57 -21.54 -8.74 4.78
N LEU A 58 -20.83 -9.79 4.37
CA LEU A 58 -21.43 -10.99 3.78
C LEU A 58 -22.37 -11.70 4.77
N LEU A 59 -21.95 -11.84 6.03
CA LEU A 59 -22.77 -12.44 7.09
C LEU A 59 -24.05 -11.63 7.34
N THR A 60 -23.92 -10.31 7.48
CA THR A 60 -25.07 -9.42 7.72
C THR A 60 -25.99 -9.37 6.51
N PHE A 61 -25.42 -9.37 5.30
CA PHE A 61 -26.17 -9.44 4.05
C PHE A 61 -27.00 -10.74 3.98
N GLY A 62 -26.38 -11.90 4.25
CA GLY A 62 -27.09 -13.18 4.30
C GLY A 62 -28.19 -13.20 5.34
N PHE A 63 -27.94 -12.65 6.54
CA PHE A 63 -28.95 -12.54 7.59
C PHE A 63 -30.12 -11.62 7.18
N THR A 64 -29.84 -10.51 6.51
CA THR A 64 -30.85 -9.56 6.01
C THR A 64 -31.76 -10.19 4.96
N MET A 65 -31.25 -11.12 4.15
CA MET A 65 -32.05 -11.86 3.16
C MET A 65 -33.07 -12.81 3.81
N ILE A 66 -32.75 -13.36 4.99
CA ILE A 66 -33.66 -14.23 5.74
C ILE A 66 -34.62 -13.39 6.61
N HIS A 67 -34.10 -12.35 7.25
CA HIS A 67 -34.82 -11.47 8.16
C HIS A 67 -34.82 -10.03 7.63
N PHE A 68 -35.89 -9.68 6.91
CA PHE A 68 -36.03 -8.38 6.27
C PHE A 68 -36.49 -7.29 7.26
N THR A 69 -35.63 -6.97 8.22
CA THR A 69 -35.88 -5.91 9.21
C THR A 69 -35.09 -4.65 8.89
N VAL A 70 -35.67 -3.49 9.19
CA VAL A 70 -35.05 -2.17 8.95
C VAL A 70 -33.64 -2.05 9.57
N PRO A 71 -33.39 -2.50 10.83
CA PRO A 71 -32.06 -2.44 11.42
C PRO A 71 -31.01 -3.26 10.66
N CYS A 72 -31.37 -4.44 10.15
CA CYS A 72 -30.47 -5.28 9.37
C CYS A 72 -30.08 -4.63 8.04
N ILE A 73 -31.05 -4.06 7.32
CA ILE A 73 -30.81 -3.34 6.06
C ILE A 73 -29.85 -2.16 6.29
N LEU A 74 -30.07 -1.39 7.36
CA LEU A 74 -29.23 -0.25 7.68
C LEU A 74 -27.79 -0.66 8.04
N LEU A 75 -27.62 -1.75 8.79
CA LEU A 75 -26.31 -2.30 9.11
C LEU A 75 -25.58 -2.83 7.87
N THR A 76 -26.28 -3.56 7.00
CA THR A 76 -25.72 -4.03 5.72
C THR A 76 -25.29 -2.87 4.83
N ALA A 77 -26.10 -1.82 4.72
CA ALA A 77 -25.77 -0.63 3.93
C ALA A 77 -24.54 0.09 4.50
N LEU A 78 -24.44 0.22 5.83
CA LEU A 78 -23.28 0.80 6.49
C LEU A 78 -22.01 0.01 6.19
N LEU A 79 -22.05 -1.32 6.34
CA LEU A 79 -20.93 -2.20 6.05
C LEU A 79 -20.54 -2.19 4.56
N LEU A 80 -21.51 -2.03 3.65
CA LEU A 80 -21.25 -1.90 2.21
C LEU A 80 -20.45 -0.62 1.91
N VAL A 81 -20.87 0.52 2.46
CA VAL A 81 -20.15 1.80 2.29
C VAL A 81 -18.75 1.70 2.88
N LEU A 82 -18.63 1.10 4.08
CA LEU A 82 -17.34 0.90 4.72
C LEU A 82 -16.41 0.01 3.89
N THR A 83 -16.92 -1.09 3.35
CA THR A 83 -16.17 -2.00 2.47
C THR A 83 -15.67 -1.27 1.23
N ALA A 84 -16.55 -0.51 0.55
CA ALA A 84 -16.18 0.25 -0.64
C ALA A 84 -15.09 1.29 -0.35
N ALA A 85 -15.22 2.03 0.77
CA ALA A 85 -14.22 3.01 1.19
C ALA A 85 -12.87 2.34 1.50
N TYR A 86 -12.86 1.19 2.18
CA TYR A 86 -11.64 0.42 2.46
C TYR A 86 -10.97 -0.10 1.19
N VAL A 87 -11.75 -0.62 0.24
CA VAL A 87 -11.23 -1.09 -1.05
C VAL A 87 -10.56 0.06 -1.80
N LEU A 88 -11.21 1.22 -1.90
CA LEU A 88 -10.63 2.40 -2.54
C LEU A 88 -9.32 2.85 -1.86
N HIS A 89 -9.31 2.88 -0.52
CA HIS A 89 -8.14 3.24 0.26
C HIS A 89 -6.96 2.28 -0.03
N TYR A 90 -7.24 0.97 -0.05
CA TYR A 90 -6.24 -0.05 -0.34
C TYR A 90 -5.66 0.06 -1.75
N TYR A 91 -6.50 0.27 -2.77
CA TYR A 91 -6.03 0.44 -4.16
C TYR A 91 -5.06 1.62 -4.29
N ARG A 92 -5.32 2.74 -3.61
CA ARG A 92 -4.43 3.90 -3.62
C ARG A 92 -3.07 3.61 -2.99
N LEU A 93 -3.07 2.83 -1.91
CA LEU A 93 -1.85 2.42 -1.22
C LEU A 93 -1.02 1.47 -2.10
N GLU A 94 -1.67 0.49 -2.72
CA GLU A 94 -1.01 -0.50 -3.60
C GLU A 94 -0.32 0.17 -4.79
N ASN A 95 -1.01 1.06 -5.51
CA ASN A 95 -0.44 1.79 -6.64
C ASN A 95 0.78 2.63 -6.25
N SER A 96 0.80 3.19 -5.03
CA SER A 96 1.92 3.99 -4.55
C SER A 96 3.17 3.14 -4.32
N VAL A 97 3.01 1.94 -3.75
CA VAL A 97 4.12 1.03 -3.50
C VAL A 97 4.63 0.39 -4.80
N GLN A 98 3.77 0.17 -5.79
CA GLN A 98 4.20 -0.26 -7.14
C GLN A 98 5.20 0.71 -7.79
N GLY A 99 4.99 2.02 -7.62
CA GLY A 99 5.94 3.04 -8.05
C GLY A 99 7.31 2.90 -7.36
N TRP A 100 7.31 2.61 -6.07
CA TRP A 100 8.52 2.38 -5.27
C TRP A 100 9.32 1.14 -5.69
N TYR A 101 8.65 0.05 -6.10
CA TYR A 101 9.35 -1.10 -6.68
C TYR A 101 10.04 -0.73 -8.00
N SER A 102 9.38 0.06 -8.86
CA SER A 102 9.99 0.54 -10.10
C SER A 102 11.24 1.39 -9.81
N LEU A 103 11.18 2.24 -8.77
CA LEU A 103 12.32 3.06 -8.35
C LEU A 103 13.48 2.20 -7.81
N SER A 104 13.21 1.22 -6.96
CA SER A 104 14.23 0.27 -6.47
C SER A 104 14.90 -0.49 -7.63
N ASN A 105 14.13 -0.91 -8.64
CA ASN A 105 14.69 -1.52 -9.86
C ASN A 105 15.60 -0.56 -10.65
N LYS A 106 15.24 0.72 -10.74
CA LYS A 106 16.10 1.73 -11.40
C LYS A 106 17.44 1.91 -10.67
N ILE A 107 17.42 1.97 -9.34
CA ILE A 107 18.66 2.04 -8.52
C ILE A 107 19.54 0.82 -8.79
N ARG A 108 18.94 -0.37 -8.76
CA ARG A 108 19.65 -1.63 -9.00
C ARG A 108 20.26 -1.69 -10.40
N MET A 109 19.55 -1.24 -11.43
CA MET A 109 20.08 -1.18 -12.79
C MET A 109 21.25 -0.20 -12.92
N LYS A 110 21.18 1.00 -12.31
CA LYS A 110 22.33 1.92 -12.30
C LYS A 110 23.53 1.31 -11.58
N TRP A 111 23.34 0.63 -10.45
CA TRP A 111 24.42 -0.04 -9.74
C TRP A 111 25.12 -1.08 -10.62
N PHE A 112 24.36 -1.90 -11.35
CA PHE A 112 24.92 -2.89 -12.28
C PHE A 112 25.67 -2.27 -13.47
N GLN A 113 25.36 -1.04 -13.87
CA GLN A 113 26.06 -0.34 -14.96
C GLN A 113 27.36 0.33 -14.51
N ILE A 114 27.49 0.65 -13.22
CA ILE A 114 28.66 1.32 -12.63
C ILE A 114 29.73 0.29 -12.20
N LYS A 115 29.33 -0.96 -11.96
CA LYS A 115 30.21 -2.09 -11.63
C LYS A 115 30.82 -2.73 -12.89
#